data_AF-A0A916T5R2-F1
#
_entry.id   AF-A0A916T5R2-F1
#
_cell.length_a   1.000
_cell.length_b   1.000
_cell.length_c   1.000
_cell.angle_alpha   90.00
_cell.angle_beta   90.00
_cell.angle_gamma   90.00
#
_symmetry.space_group_name_H-M   'P 1'
#
loop_
_entity.id
_entity.type
_entity.pdbx_description
1 polymer ?
#
loop_
_entity_poly.entity_id
_entity_poly.type
_entity_poly.pdbx_seq_one_letter_code
_entity_poly.pdbx_strand_id
1 'polypeptide(L)'
;MPDGSTMAPGSPGTAPSEAAKMICTAETRDNMATVLSVVPDPKPVSTWKGGTYTCTYRIPTGVIVLSVHESADAPAAAAYTTGLRPGLTGAKDLKGLTDIAFGTADGVVVMQKDNDTLRVDLTRAGSGSDRVHTKRADYAYGIAAVILGCWTGD
;
A
#
# COMPACT_ATOMS: atom_id res chain seq x y z
N MET A 1 -30.07 16.31 29.29
CA MET A 1 -29.88 16.06 27.86
C MET A 1 -28.64 15.18 27.73
N PRO A 2 -28.73 13.98 27.14
CA PRO A 2 -27.55 13.32 26.62
C PRO A 2 -27.71 13.11 25.11
N ASP A 3 -26.87 13.76 24.30
CA ASP A 3 -26.69 13.42 22.90
C ASP A 3 -25.86 12.14 22.82
N GLY A 4 -26.56 11.01 22.87
CA GLY A 4 -26.01 9.70 22.55
C GLY A 4 -25.77 9.58 21.06
N SER A 5 -24.67 10.16 20.58
CA SER A 5 -24.17 9.92 19.23
C SER A 5 -23.56 8.53 19.17
N THR A 6 -24.40 7.54 18.87
CA THR A 6 -23.97 6.23 18.38
C THR A 6 -23.10 6.45 17.15
N MET A 7 -21.79 6.22 17.27
CA MET A 7 -20.90 6.13 16.10
C MET A 7 -21.40 4.98 15.23
N ALA A 8 -21.93 5.32 14.06
CA ALA A 8 -22.17 4.35 13.00
C ALA A 8 -20.83 3.76 12.54
N PRO A 9 -20.76 2.48 12.11
CA PRO A 9 -19.55 1.94 11.50
C PRO A 9 -19.17 2.82 10.30
N GLY A 10 -17.97 3.40 10.36
CA GLY A 10 -17.53 4.47 9.50
C GLY A 10 -17.63 4.10 8.02
N SER A 11 -18.46 4.83 7.28
CA SER A 11 -18.32 4.85 5.82
C SER A 11 -16.95 5.47 5.48
N PRO A 12 -16.27 5.01 4.42
CA PRO A 12 -15.08 5.70 3.95
C PRO A 12 -15.42 7.17 3.72
N GLY A 13 -14.64 8.07 4.31
CA GLY A 13 -14.90 9.50 4.22
C GLY A 13 -14.95 9.99 2.76
N THR A 14 -15.53 11.17 2.54
CA THR A 14 -15.54 11.82 1.20
C THR A 14 -14.12 12.13 0.69
N ALA A 15 -13.10 12.04 1.55
CA ALA A 15 -11.71 12.25 1.24
C ALA A 15 -10.82 11.24 2.00
N PRO A 16 -9.60 10.95 1.49
CA PRO A 16 -8.65 10.07 2.16
C PRO A 16 -8.16 10.64 3.49
N SER A 17 -7.88 9.78 4.46
CA SER A 17 -7.18 10.14 5.70
C SER A 17 -5.77 10.67 5.45
N GLU A 18 -5.20 11.33 6.46
CA GLU A 18 -3.80 11.77 6.42
C GLU A 18 -2.85 10.58 6.29
N ALA A 19 -3.14 9.49 6.99
CA ALA A 19 -2.48 8.20 6.86
C ALA A 19 -2.49 7.70 5.40
N ALA A 20 -3.65 7.68 4.74
CA ALA A 20 -3.74 7.30 3.33
C ALA A 20 -2.96 8.28 2.42
N LYS A 21 -2.94 9.58 2.70
CA LYS A 21 -2.19 10.56 1.88
C LYS A 21 -0.67 10.37 1.96
N MET A 22 -0.14 9.76 3.03
CA MET A 22 1.30 9.54 3.22
C MET A 22 1.93 8.76 2.07
N ILE A 23 1.20 7.82 1.46
CA ILE A 23 1.70 7.04 0.31
C ILE A 23 1.90 7.85 -0.98
N CYS A 24 1.52 9.14 -1.00
CA CYS A 24 1.68 10.02 -2.15
C CYS A 24 2.58 11.24 -1.88
N THR A 25 3.41 11.16 -0.84
CA THR A 25 4.32 12.24 -0.43
C THR A 25 5.64 12.21 -1.21
N ALA A 26 6.36 13.35 -1.17
CA ALA A 26 7.73 13.42 -1.67
C ALA A 26 8.67 12.49 -0.88
N GLU A 27 8.47 12.37 0.44
CA GLU A 27 9.27 11.45 1.26
C GLU A 27 9.13 9.99 0.82
N THR A 28 7.90 9.53 0.55
CA THR A 28 7.69 8.17 0.01
C THR A 28 8.40 8.00 -1.34
N ARG A 29 8.43 9.05 -2.18
CA ARG A 29 9.16 9.06 -3.45
C ARG A 29 10.67 8.94 -3.25
N ASP A 30 11.26 9.71 -2.35
CA ASP A 30 12.69 9.69 -2.06
C ASP A 30 13.12 8.34 -1.46
N ASN A 31 12.27 7.76 -0.61
CA ASN A 31 12.54 6.43 -0.07
C ASN A 31 12.41 5.35 -1.15
N MET A 32 11.43 5.43 -2.04
CA MET A 32 11.37 4.57 -3.23
C MET A 32 12.62 4.74 -4.10
N ALA A 33 13.11 5.97 -4.28
CA ALA A 33 14.32 6.23 -5.05
C ALA A 33 15.55 5.56 -4.42
N THR A 34 15.62 5.55 -3.08
CA THR A 34 16.67 4.88 -2.31
C THR A 34 16.58 3.35 -2.45
N VAL A 35 15.37 2.78 -2.25
CA VAL A 35 15.14 1.33 -2.32
C VAL A 35 15.37 0.79 -3.73
N LEU A 36 14.88 1.50 -4.74
CA LEU A 36 14.93 1.07 -6.14
C LEU A 36 16.21 1.49 -6.86
N SER A 37 16.98 2.42 -6.28
CA SER A 37 18.07 3.13 -6.98
C SER A 37 17.59 3.80 -8.29
N VAL A 38 16.31 4.19 -8.35
CA VAL A 38 15.66 4.81 -9.50
C VAL A 38 14.75 5.91 -9.03
N VAL A 39 14.92 7.12 -9.56
CA VAL A 39 14.09 8.28 -9.18
C VAL A 39 12.74 8.23 -9.90
N PRO A 40 11.60 8.10 -9.18
CA PRO A 40 10.28 8.22 -9.79
C PRO A 40 10.01 9.64 -10.27
N ASP A 41 9.02 9.81 -11.15
CA ASP A 41 8.55 11.11 -11.62
C ASP A 41 8.12 11.99 -10.42
N PRO A 42 8.43 13.30 -10.44
CA PRO A 42 8.09 14.22 -9.36
C PRO A 42 6.59 14.39 -9.11
N LYS A 43 5.73 14.06 -10.09
CA LYS A 43 4.28 14.24 -9.95
C LYS A 43 3.58 12.88 -10.04
N PRO A 44 3.41 12.18 -8.91
CA PRO A 44 2.55 11.01 -8.90
C PRO A 44 1.08 11.41 -9.13
N VAL A 45 0.32 10.49 -9.72
CA VAL A 45 -1.12 10.68 -9.95
C VAL A 45 -1.88 10.01 -8.81
N SER A 46 -2.61 10.80 -8.03
CA SER A 46 -3.48 10.29 -6.97
C SER A 46 -4.95 10.23 -7.39
N THR A 47 -5.66 9.25 -6.87
CA THR A 47 -7.11 9.08 -7.05
C THR A 47 -7.73 8.57 -5.74
N TRP A 48 -8.91 9.07 -5.40
CA TRP A 48 -9.73 8.57 -4.29
C TRP A 48 -11.02 8.02 -4.86
N LYS A 49 -11.28 6.72 -4.65
CA LYS A 49 -12.51 6.10 -5.13
C LYS A 49 -12.92 4.94 -4.22
N GLY A 50 -14.14 5.03 -3.69
CA GLY A 50 -14.74 3.94 -2.93
C GLY A 50 -13.96 3.51 -1.68
N GLY A 51 -13.39 4.46 -0.95
CA GLY A 51 -12.58 4.18 0.25
C GLY A 51 -11.14 3.78 -0.03
N THR A 52 -10.72 3.78 -1.29
CA THR A 52 -9.33 3.48 -1.66
C THR A 52 -8.64 4.71 -2.20
N TYR A 53 -7.55 5.11 -1.56
CA TYR A 53 -6.61 6.09 -2.07
C TYR A 53 -5.54 5.37 -2.88
N THR A 54 -5.39 5.72 -4.15
CA THR A 54 -4.38 5.12 -5.03
C THR A 54 -3.45 6.20 -5.53
N CYS A 55 -2.15 6.01 -5.35
CA CYS A 55 -1.09 6.86 -5.86
C CYS A 55 -0.23 6.08 -6.85
N THR A 56 -0.14 6.58 -8.08
CA THR A 56 0.64 5.96 -9.16
C THR A 56 1.91 6.76 -9.43
N TYR A 57 3.05 6.10 -9.26
CA TYR A 57 4.37 6.64 -9.56
C TYR A 57 4.87 6.09 -10.89
N ARG A 58 5.29 6.98 -11.78
CA ARG A 58 5.97 6.59 -13.02
C ARG A 58 7.46 6.52 -12.75
N ILE A 59 8.12 5.47 -13.22
CA ILE A 59 9.58 5.33 -13.21
C ILE A 59 10.04 5.10 -14.66
N PRO A 60 11.32 5.36 -14.99
CA PRO A 60 11.85 5.11 -16.34
C PRO A 60 11.58 3.70 -16.86
N THR A 61 11.51 2.73 -15.95
CA THR A 61 11.32 1.33 -16.30
C THR A 61 9.85 0.88 -16.25
N GLY A 62 8.88 1.71 -15.87
CA GLY A 62 7.47 1.29 -15.75
C GLY A 62 6.66 2.12 -14.76
N VAL A 63 5.71 1.47 -14.06
CA VAL A 63 4.88 2.15 -13.06
C VAL A 63 4.79 1.35 -11.76
N ILE A 64 4.71 2.08 -10.66
CA ILE A 64 4.50 1.57 -9.30
C ILE A 64 3.14 2.11 -8.85
N VAL A 65 2.29 1.24 -8.33
CA VAL A 65 0.99 1.63 -7.80
C VAL A 65 0.97 1.33 -6.31
N LEU A 66 0.76 2.38 -5.51
CA LEU A 66 0.52 2.29 -4.08
C LEU A 66 -0.96 2.56 -3.85
N SER A 67 -1.59 1.79 -2.97
CA SER A 67 -2.97 2.02 -2.60
C SER A 67 -3.21 1.72 -1.13
N VAL A 68 -4.00 2.58 -0.48
CA VAL A 68 -4.49 2.39 0.88
C VAL A 68 -6.00 2.28 0.81
N HIS A 69 -6.56 1.18 1.30
CA HIS A 69 -7.98 1.00 1.49
C HIS A 69 -8.33 1.23 2.95
N GLU A 70 -9.22 2.18 3.22
CA GLU A 70 -9.68 2.51 4.56
C GLU A 70 -10.95 1.71 4.85
N SER A 71 -10.91 0.92 5.93
CA SER A 71 -12.05 0.14 6.40
C SER A 71 -12.68 0.80 7.63
N ALA A 72 -13.91 0.41 7.96
CA ALA A 72 -14.64 0.96 9.11
C ALA A 72 -13.95 0.65 10.46
N ASP A 73 -13.26 -0.49 10.55
CA ASP A 73 -12.65 -1.03 11.75
C ASP A 73 -11.60 -2.10 11.39
N ALA A 74 -10.74 -2.45 12.35
CA ALA A 74 -9.66 -3.43 12.16
C ALA A 74 -10.15 -4.82 11.73
N PRO A 75 -11.25 -5.39 12.27
CA PRO A 75 -11.84 -6.62 11.74
C PRO A 75 -12.25 -6.53 10.27
N ALA A 76 -12.87 -5.42 9.85
CA ALA A 76 -13.20 -5.18 8.45
C ALA A 76 -11.94 -5.07 7.57
N ALA A 77 -10.89 -4.39 8.05
CA ALA A 77 -9.59 -4.28 7.36
C ALA A 77 -8.91 -5.66 7.20
N ALA A 78 -8.94 -6.47 8.25
CA ALA A 78 -8.41 -7.83 8.23
C ALA A 78 -9.16 -8.73 7.24
N ALA A 79 -10.50 -8.63 7.22
CA ALA A 79 -11.34 -9.36 6.27
C ALA A 79 -11.07 -8.92 4.82
N TYR A 80 -10.99 -7.61 4.58
CA TYR A 80 -10.65 -7.05 3.25
C TYR A 80 -9.26 -7.51 2.81
N THR A 81 -8.26 -7.37 3.66
CA THR A 81 -6.87 -7.79 3.40
C THR A 81 -6.81 -9.27 3.05
N THR A 82 -7.39 -10.14 3.88
CA THR A 82 -7.40 -11.59 3.64
C THR A 82 -8.17 -11.93 2.35
N GLY A 83 -9.25 -11.19 2.06
CA GLY A 83 -10.05 -11.33 0.85
C GLY A 83 -9.32 -11.00 -0.45
N LEU A 84 -8.20 -10.27 -0.41
CA LEU A 84 -7.36 -10.01 -1.58
C LEU A 84 -6.48 -11.21 -1.96
N ARG A 85 -6.18 -12.10 -1.01
CA ARG A 85 -5.22 -13.21 -1.21
C ARG A 85 -5.60 -14.16 -2.35
N PRO A 86 -6.88 -14.57 -2.55
CA PRO A 86 -7.25 -15.47 -3.66
C PRO A 86 -7.00 -14.88 -5.05
N GLY A 87 -7.01 -13.54 -5.19
CA GLY A 87 -6.70 -12.86 -6.45
C GLY A 87 -5.20 -12.71 -6.74
N LEU A 88 -4.34 -13.10 -5.78
CA LEU A 88 -2.89 -12.99 -5.87
C LEU A 88 -2.26 -14.38 -5.95
N THR A 89 -2.16 -14.91 -7.16
CA THR A 89 -1.56 -16.22 -7.42
C THR A 89 -0.14 -16.28 -6.84
N GLY A 90 0.12 -17.33 -6.04
CA GLY A 90 1.44 -17.52 -5.41
C GLY A 90 1.72 -16.62 -4.21
N ALA A 91 0.70 -15.96 -3.64
CA ALA A 91 0.86 -15.16 -2.43
C ALA A 91 1.38 -15.98 -1.23
N LYS A 92 2.48 -15.52 -0.65
CA LYS A 92 3.12 -16.09 0.55
C LYS A 92 3.08 -15.08 1.69
N ASP A 93 2.95 -15.56 2.91
CA ASP A 93 3.01 -14.70 4.09
C ASP A 93 4.40 -14.05 4.21
N LEU A 94 4.40 -12.77 4.56
CA LEU A 94 5.60 -11.96 4.75
C LEU A 94 5.80 -11.76 6.25
N LYS A 95 7.03 -11.98 6.72
CA LYS A 95 7.42 -11.74 8.11
C LYS A 95 8.04 -10.35 8.24
N GLY A 96 7.88 -9.71 9.39
CA GLY A 96 8.55 -8.44 9.71
C GLY A 96 7.82 -7.17 9.22
N LEU A 97 6.59 -7.29 8.71
CA LEU A 97 5.71 -6.16 8.41
C LEU A 97 4.63 -6.03 9.49
N THR A 98 3.53 -6.75 9.35
CA THR A 98 2.40 -6.76 10.31
C THR A 98 1.89 -8.19 10.52
N ASP A 99 0.90 -8.38 11.40
CA ASP A 99 0.27 -9.69 11.65
C ASP A 99 -0.37 -10.29 10.39
N ILE A 100 -0.93 -9.44 9.52
CA ILE A 100 -1.51 -9.84 8.24
C ILE A 100 -0.75 -9.15 7.12
N ALA A 101 0.28 -9.82 6.62
CA ALA A 101 1.05 -9.39 5.47
C ALA A 101 1.36 -10.57 4.53
N PHE A 102 1.18 -10.37 3.23
CA PHE A 102 1.53 -11.36 2.22
C PHE A 102 1.92 -10.69 0.90
N GLY A 103 2.65 -11.42 0.06
CA GLY A 103 3.08 -10.90 -1.23
C GLY A 103 3.38 -11.97 -2.27
N THR A 104 3.53 -11.54 -3.51
CA THR A 104 3.79 -12.39 -4.67
C THR A 104 5.21 -12.17 -5.19
N ALA A 105 5.74 -13.19 -5.87
CA ALA A 105 7.03 -13.10 -6.55
C ALA A 105 7.05 -12.04 -7.67
N ASP A 106 5.87 -11.62 -8.15
CA ASP A 106 5.74 -10.61 -9.21
C ASP A 106 5.78 -9.17 -8.68
N GLY A 107 5.93 -8.96 -7.37
CA GLY A 107 6.08 -7.64 -6.76
C GLY A 107 4.79 -7.03 -6.26
N VAL A 108 3.83 -7.84 -5.82
CA VAL A 108 2.69 -7.34 -5.05
C VAL A 108 2.94 -7.61 -3.56
N VAL A 109 2.76 -6.61 -2.72
CA VAL A 109 2.72 -6.76 -1.26
C VAL A 109 1.43 -6.16 -0.74
N VAL A 110 0.76 -6.88 0.14
CA VAL A 110 -0.44 -6.42 0.84
C VAL A 110 -0.21 -6.59 2.33
N MET A 111 -0.52 -5.57 3.12
CA MET A 111 -0.47 -5.64 4.57
C MET A 111 -1.61 -4.84 5.19
N GLN A 112 -2.11 -5.31 6.32
CA GLN A 112 -3.05 -4.57 7.17
C GLN A 112 -2.28 -3.84 8.28
N LYS A 113 -2.68 -2.60 8.56
CA LYS A 113 -2.26 -1.83 9.72
C LYS A 113 -3.48 -1.08 10.25
N ASP A 114 -3.82 -1.25 11.53
CA ASP A 114 -4.99 -0.64 12.16
C ASP A 114 -6.28 -0.89 11.35
N ASN A 115 -6.96 0.16 10.90
CA ASN A 115 -8.19 0.06 10.10
C ASN A 115 -7.93 0.07 8.58
N ASP A 116 -6.66 0.03 8.17
CA ASP A 116 -6.24 0.25 6.80
C ASP A 116 -5.55 -0.97 6.17
N THR A 117 -5.65 -1.05 4.85
CA THR A 117 -4.93 -2.04 4.04
C THR A 117 -4.03 -1.34 3.04
N LEU A 118 -2.71 -1.49 3.18
CA LEU A 118 -1.76 -1.07 2.16
C LEU A 118 -1.59 -2.17 1.13
N ARG A 119 -1.64 -1.79 -0.14
CA ARG A 119 -1.20 -2.60 -1.27
C ARG A 119 -0.15 -1.85 -2.08
N VAL A 120 0.97 -2.52 -2.28
CA VAL A 120 2.10 -2.11 -3.13
C VAL A 120 2.11 -3.02 -4.36
N ASP A 121 2.09 -2.45 -5.55
CA ASP A 121 2.06 -3.20 -6.82
C ASP A 121 3.15 -2.71 -7.77
N LEU A 122 4.17 -3.55 -7.96
CA LEU A 122 5.31 -3.35 -8.87
C LEU A 122 5.23 -4.27 -10.09
N THR A 123 4.09 -4.91 -10.37
CA THR A 123 3.96 -5.85 -11.50
C THR A 123 4.23 -5.19 -12.84
N ARG A 124 3.98 -3.88 -12.94
CA ARG A 124 4.22 -3.04 -14.13
C ARG A 124 5.51 -2.22 -14.05
N ALA A 125 6.34 -2.42 -13.02
CA ALA A 125 7.67 -1.84 -12.95
C ALA A 125 8.65 -2.74 -13.71
N GLY A 126 9.27 -2.22 -14.76
CA GLY A 126 10.34 -2.91 -15.46
C GLY A 126 11.55 -3.07 -14.56
N SER A 127 12.17 -4.24 -14.63
CA SER A 127 13.39 -4.57 -13.89
C SER A 127 14.60 -4.24 -14.75
N GLY A 128 15.50 -3.39 -14.27
CA GLY A 128 16.86 -3.37 -14.81
C GLY A 128 17.54 -4.71 -14.52
N SER A 129 17.67 -5.55 -15.56
CA SER A 129 18.44 -6.81 -15.67
C SER A 129 17.95 -8.09 -14.94
N ASP A 130 18.41 -9.22 -15.50
CA ASP A 130 17.85 -10.59 -15.60
C ASP A 130 17.67 -11.44 -14.31
N ARG A 131 17.52 -10.83 -13.12
CA ARG A 131 17.09 -11.54 -11.88
C ARG A 131 15.74 -11.03 -11.39
N VAL A 132 14.76 -11.14 -12.29
CA VAL A 132 13.57 -10.28 -12.42
C VAL A 132 12.55 -10.37 -11.28
N HIS A 133 12.23 -11.57 -10.78
CA HIS A 133 11.15 -11.76 -9.81
C HIS A 133 11.60 -11.46 -8.37
N THR A 134 12.77 -11.95 -7.96
CA THR A 134 13.31 -11.73 -6.61
C THR A 134 13.44 -10.23 -6.31
N LYS A 135 13.98 -9.46 -7.27
CA LYS A 135 14.11 -8.00 -7.10
C LYS A 135 12.78 -7.29 -6.92
N ARG A 136 11.72 -7.65 -7.67
CA ARG A 136 10.41 -6.99 -7.55
C ARG A 136 9.75 -7.28 -6.20
N ALA A 137 9.82 -8.53 -5.73
CA ALA A 137 9.31 -8.89 -4.41
C ALA A 137 10.09 -8.17 -3.29
N ASP A 138 11.42 -8.13 -3.37
CA ASP A 138 12.27 -7.44 -2.41
C ASP A 138 12.01 -5.93 -2.39
N TYR A 139 11.84 -5.31 -3.57
CA TYR A 139 11.51 -3.90 -3.67
C TYR A 139 10.11 -3.58 -3.15
N ALA A 140 9.11 -4.40 -3.49
CA ALA A 140 7.76 -4.23 -2.98
C ALA A 140 7.72 -4.37 -1.45
N TYR A 141 8.47 -5.33 -0.90
CA TYR A 141 8.65 -5.49 0.55
C TYR A 141 9.35 -4.29 1.16
N GLY A 142 10.45 -3.81 0.58
CA GLY A 142 11.20 -2.66 1.08
C GLY A 142 10.36 -1.37 1.09
N ILE A 143 9.57 -1.15 0.04
CA ILE A 143 8.63 -0.02 -0.03
C ILE A 143 7.55 -0.15 1.04
N ALA A 144 6.96 -1.34 1.21
CA ALA A 144 5.97 -1.57 2.26
C ALA A 144 6.55 -1.35 3.66
N ALA A 145 7.77 -1.83 3.94
CA ALA A 145 8.45 -1.66 5.21
C ALA A 145 8.76 -0.19 5.53
N VAL A 146 9.17 0.57 4.52
CA VAL A 146 9.37 2.01 4.64
C VAL A 146 8.06 2.72 4.97
N ILE A 147 7.01 2.45 4.19
CA ILE A 147 5.71 3.08 4.40
C ILE A 147 5.22 2.74 5.81
N LEU A 148 5.33 1.48 6.23
CA LEU A 148 5.01 1.05 7.59
C LEU A 148 5.78 1.85 8.65
N GLY A 149 7.08 2.08 8.46
CA GLY A 149 7.91 2.86 9.37
C GLY A 149 7.51 4.34 9.47
N CYS A 150 7.00 4.92 8.39
CA CYS A 150 6.51 6.29 8.34
C CYS A 150 4.99 6.40 8.64
N TRP A 151 4.29 5.27 8.79
CA TRP A 151 2.83 5.26 8.89
C TRP A 151 2.38 5.66 10.30
N THR A 152 2.20 6.96 10.49
CA THR A 152 1.44 7.51 11.61
C THR A 152 -0.05 7.41 11.29
N GLY A 153 -0.70 6.39 11.84
CA GLY A 153 -2.15 6.20 11.88
C GLY A 153 -2.55 6.01 13.34
N ASP A 154 -3.65 6.66 13.74
CA ASP A 154 -4.24 6.63 15.09
C ASP A 154 -5.36 5.57 15.15
#